data_AF-A0A6I2QXP6-F1
#
_entry.id   AF-A0A6I2QXP6-F1
#
_cell.length_a   1.000
_cell.length_b   1.000
_cell.length_c   1.000
_cell.angle_alpha   90.00
_cell.angle_beta   90.00
_cell.angle_gamma   90.00
#
_symmetry.space_group_name_H-M   'P 1'
#
loop_
_entity.id
_entity.type
_entity.pdbx_description
1 polymer ?
#
loop_
_entity_poly.entity_id
_entity_poly.type
_entity_poly.pdbx_seq_one_letter_code
_entity_poly.pdbx_strand_id
1 'polypeptide(L)'
;MATTKNLCAQIPIDLHERVSEERERLGQTTSEYITNLIQEYYDMIENQKGGIQMTEKGRTMAFQIPEELFQRIKRHLERETLRNGKKLTQRDFVLNLITQALDEADAENAAEQNASH
;
A
#
# COMPACT_ATOMS: atom_id res chain seq x y z
N MET A 1 -14.07 -25.86 -5.02
CA MET A 1 -14.82 -25.09 -6.03
C MET A 1 -14.84 -23.65 -5.55
N ALA A 2 -14.39 -22.69 -6.38
CA ALA A 2 -14.50 -21.27 -5.99
C ALA A 2 -15.98 -20.91 -5.89
N THR A 3 -16.39 -20.31 -4.77
CA THR A 3 -17.77 -19.86 -4.58
C THR A 3 -18.00 -18.60 -5.40
N THR A 4 -18.83 -18.66 -6.44
CA THR A 4 -19.15 -17.51 -7.30
C THR A 4 -20.54 -16.95 -7.00
N LYS A 5 -20.73 -15.66 -7.24
CA LYS A 5 -22.03 -14.96 -7.18
C LYS A 5 -22.17 -14.06 -8.41
N ASN A 6 -23.38 -13.94 -8.95
CA ASN A 6 -23.64 -13.09 -10.11
C ASN A 6 -23.62 -11.62 -9.73
N LEU A 7 -22.98 -10.80 -10.56
CA LEU A 7 -23.03 -9.34 -10.52
C LEU A 7 -23.92 -8.87 -11.68
N CYS A 8 -25.10 -8.34 -11.39
CA CYS A 8 -26.06 -7.87 -12.41
C CYS A 8 -26.24 -6.35 -12.30
N ALA A 9 -26.03 -5.64 -13.40
CA ALA A 9 -26.25 -4.20 -13.50
C ALA A 9 -26.73 -3.85 -14.91
N GLN A 10 -27.56 -2.82 -15.03
CA GLN A 10 -27.88 -2.19 -16.32
C GLN A 10 -26.79 -1.17 -16.65
N ILE A 11 -26.33 -1.19 -17.91
CA ILE A 11 -25.33 -0.25 -18.42
C ILE A 11 -25.86 0.45 -19.68
N PRO A 12 -25.39 1.67 -20.00
CA PRO A 12 -25.73 2.34 -21.25
C PRO A 12 -25.40 1.49 -22.49
N ILE A 13 -26.18 1.64 -23.55
CA ILE A 13 -26.08 0.79 -24.75
C ILE A 13 -24.69 0.91 -25.41
N ASP A 14 -24.15 2.13 -25.49
CA ASP A 14 -22.82 2.39 -26.07
C ASP A 14 -21.72 1.64 -25.31
N LEU A 15 -21.84 1.54 -23.98
CA LEU A 15 -20.88 0.81 -23.16
C LEU A 15 -21.04 -0.71 -23.35
N HIS A 16 -22.27 -1.19 -23.49
CA HIS A 16 -22.55 -2.60 -23.77
C HIS A 16 -21.99 -3.04 -25.14
N GLU A 17 -22.18 -2.22 -26.18
CA GLU A 17 -21.64 -2.48 -27.52
C GLU A 17 -20.13 -2.58 -27.48
N ARG A 18 -19.46 -1.59 -26.87
CA ARG A 18 -18.00 -1.60 -26.70
C ARG A 18 -17.49 -2.85 -25.97
N VAL A 19 -18.12 -3.23 -24.85
CA VAL A 19 -17.76 -4.45 -24.10
C VAL A 19 -17.97 -5.71 -24.94
N SER A 20 -18.99 -5.73 -25.81
CA SER A 20 -19.29 -6.87 -26.66
C SER A 20 -18.28 -7.04 -27.79
N GLU A 21 -17.91 -5.95 -28.46
CA GLU A 21 -16.86 -5.96 -29.50
C GLU A 21 -15.51 -6.40 -28.93
N GLU A 22 -15.14 -5.85 -27.76
CA GLU A 22 -13.85 -6.13 -27.12
C GLU A 22 -13.73 -7.59 -26.66
N ARG A 23 -14.79 -8.17 -26.06
CA ARG A 23 -14.75 -9.59 -25.66
C ARG A 23 -14.69 -10.52 -26.88
N GLU A 24 -15.41 -10.18 -27.96
CA GLU A 24 -15.41 -10.98 -29.19
C GLU A 24 -14.03 -10.96 -29.85
N ARG A 25 -13.41 -9.77 -29.92
CA ARG A 25 -12.04 -9.60 -30.40
C ARG A 25 -11.03 -10.44 -29.61
N LEU A 26 -11.22 -10.55 -28.29
CA LEU A 26 -10.34 -11.31 -27.40
C LEU A 26 -10.72 -12.80 -27.29
N GLY A 27 -11.82 -13.23 -27.93
CA GLY A 27 -12.33 -14.60 -27.84
C GLY A 27 -12.77 -15.01 -26.43
N GLN A 28 -13.14 -14.03 -25.59
CA GLN A 28 -13.49 -14.26 -24.18
C GLN A 28 -15.01 -14.32 -23.98
N THR A 29 -15.45 -15.12 -23.02
CA THR A 29 -16.83 -15.05 -22.53
C THR A 29 -17.05 -13.73 -21.78
N THR A 30 -18.30 -13.27 -21.69
CA THR A 30 -18.63 -12.07 -20.90
C THR A 30 -18.18 -12.19 -19.44
N SER A 31 -18.27 -13.39 -18.87
CA SER A 31 -17.85 -13.64 -17.49
C SER A 31 -16.35 -13.44 -17.31
N GLU A 32 -15.53 -13.98 -18.22
CA GLU A 32 -14.07 -13.84 -18.17
C GLU A 32 -13.65 -12.39 -18.38
N TYR A 33 -14.21 -11.73 -19.40
CA TYR A 33 -13.89 -10.34 -19.71
C TYR A 33 -14.23 -9.40 -18.54
N ILE A 34 -15.43 -9.52 -17.97
CA ILE A 34 -15.85 -8.67 -16.84
C ILE A 34 -15.02 -8.98 -15.58
N THR A 35 -14.67 -10.24 -15.34
CA THR A 35 -13.80 -10.61 -14.22
C THR A 35 -12.44 -9.95 -14.36
N ASN A 36 -11.81 -10.06 -15.53
CA ASN A 36 -10.51 -9.43 -15.82
C ASN A 36 -10.59 -7.91 -15.69
N LEU A 37 -11.61 -7.28 -16.27
CA LEU A 37 -11.80 -5.82 -16.21
C LEU A 37 -11.95 -5.31 -14.78
N ILE A 38 -12.75 -6.00 -13.95
CA ILE A 38 -12.94 -5.63 -12.54
C ILE A 38 -11.65 -5.87 -11.75
N GLN A 39 -10.95 -6.98 -12.02
CA GLN A 39 -9.68 -7.28 -11.37
C GLN A 39 -8.62 -6.24 -11.72
N GLU A 40 -8.45 -5.90 -13.00
CA GLU A 40 -7.54 -4.84 -13.44
C GLU A 40 -7.89 -3.48 -12.83
N TYR A 41 -9.18 -3.15 -12.69
CA TYR A 41 -9.61 -1.93 -12.02
C TYR A 41 -9.20 -1.90 -10.54
N TYR A 42 -9.43 -2.98 -9.80
CA TYR A 42 -9.02 -3.06 -8.39
C TYR A 42 -7.52 -3.15 -8.22
N ASP A 43 -6.81 -3.87 -9.09
CA ASP A 43 -5.36 -3.92 -9.13
C ASP A 43 -4.78 -2.54 -9.47
N MET A 44 -5.39 -1.79 -10.39
CA MET A 44 -5.00 -0.40 -10.70
C MET A 44 -5.25 0.52 -9.50
N ILE A 45 -6.36 0.37 -8.80
CA ILE A 45 -6.63 1.12 -7.56
C ILE A 45 -5.65 0.72 -6.45
N GLU A 46 -5.34 -0.57 -6.31
CA GLU A 46 -4.41 -1.08 -5.32
C GLU A 46 -2.96 -0.69 -5.64
N ASN A 47 -2.59 -0.64 -6.91
CA ASN A 47 -1.28 -0.18 -7.38
C ASN A 47 -1.18 1.35 -7.36
N GLN A 48 -2.28 2.10 -7.55
CA GLN A 48 -2.36 3.51 -7.18
C GLN A 48 -2.18 3.70 -5.66
N LYS A 49 -2.67 2.79 -4.83
CA LYS A 49 -2.40 2.74 -3.38
C LYS A 49 -0.98 2.24 -3.06
N GLY A 50 -0.31 1.56 -3.98
CA GLY A 50 1.11 1.19 -3.95
C GLY A 50 2.05 2.35 -4.29
N GLY A 51 1.53 3.39 -4.94
CA GLY A 51 2.12 4.72 -5.04
C GLY A 51 1.51 5.68 -4.03
N ILE A 52 1.92 5.58 -2.76
CA ILE A 52 1.59 6.56 -1.71
C ILE A 52 0.08 6.69 -1.44
N GLN A 53 -0.44 5.86 -0.52
CA GLN A 53 -1.70 6.16 0.17
C GLN A 53 -1.60 7.49 0.95
N MET A 54 -2.06 8.56 0.32
CA MET A 54 -2.59 9.76 0.97
C MET A 54 -3.97 9.41 1.54
N THR A 55 -4.05 9.05 2.82
CA THR A 55 -5.31 9.09 3.57
C THR A 55 -5.45 10.47 4.21
N GLU A 56 -6.65 11.05 4.19
CA GLU A 56 -6.97 12.48 4.47
C GLU A 56 -6.57 13.05 5.86
N LYS A 57 -5.79 12.33 6.69
CA LYS A 57 -5.18 12.84 7.94
C LYS A 57 -3.68 12.58 8.07
N GLY A 58 -3.02 11.94 7.10
CA GLY A 58 -1.59 11.66 7.12
C GLY A 58 -0.86 12.43 6.03
N ARG A 59 0.18 13.20 6.37
CA ARG A 59 1.12 13.72 5.37
C ARG A 59 2.12 12.62 5.02
N THR A 60 2.30 12.34 3.73
CA THR A 60 3.35 11.42 3.28
C THR A 60 4.70 12.09 3.34
N MET A 61 5.67 11.40 3.95
CA MET A 61 7.09 11.70 3.81
C MET A 61 7.74 10.67 2.89
N ALA A 62 8.34 11.15 1.81
CA ALA A 62 9.12 10.34 0.88
C ALA A 62 10.53 10.95 0.77
N PHE A 63 11.55 10.11 0.88
CA PHE A 63 12.95 10.50 0.70
C PHE A 63 13.69 9.40 -0.05
N GLN A 64 14.69 9.80 -0.82
CA GLN A 64 15.59 8.85 -1.48
C GLN A 64 16.63 8.37 -0.48
N ILE A 65 16.94 7.08 -0.51
CA ILE A 65 18.05 6.48 0.23
C ILE A 65 18.93 5.68 -0.72
N PRO A 66 20.22 5.51 -0.38
CA PRO A 66 21.08 4.58 -1.11
C PRO A 66 20.50 3.16 -1.10
N GLU A 67 20.62 2.46 -2.23
CA GLU A 67 20.16 1.06 -2.39
C GLU A 67 20.75 0.13 -1.32
N GLU A 68 22.03 0.30 -0.99
CA GLU A 68 22.70 -0.47 0.07
C GLU A 68 22.01 -0.31 1.42
N LEU A 69 21.55 0.90 1.76
CA LEU A 69 20.81 1.15 2.99
C LEU A 69 19.42 0.50 2.94
N PHE A 70 18.72 0.60 1.80
CA PHE A 70 17.44 -0.04 1.61
C PHE A 70 17.52 -1.57 1.81
N GLN A 71 18.50 -2.22 1.19
CA GLN A 71 18.72 -3.67 1.34
C GLN A 71 19.11 -4.05 2.77
N ARG A 72 19.92 -3.22 3.44
CA ARG A 72 20.27 -3.43 4.85
C ARG A 72 19.04 -3.40 5.76
N ILE A 73 18.14 -2.42 5.55
CA ILE A 73 16.86 -2.33 6.28
C ILE A 73 16.02 -3.58 6.02
N LYS A 74 15.88 -4.00 4.76
CA LYS A 74 15.11 -5.19 4.40
C LYS A 74 15.60 -6.45 5.12
N ARG A 75 16.91 -6.74 5.05
CA ARG A 75 17.52 -7.91 5.72
C ARG A 75 17.32 -7.89 7.24
N HIS A 76 17.40 -6.72 7.85
CA HIS A 76 17.17 -6.57 9.29
C HIS A 76 15.73 -6.93 9.67
N LEU A 77 14.74 -6.41 8.94
CA LEU A 77 13.33 -6.67 9.21
C LEU A 77 12.93 -8.13 8.99
N GLU A 78 13.49 -8.77 7.97
CA GLU A 78 13.30 -10.21 7.73
C GLU A 78 13.83 -11.04 8.90
N ARG A 79 15.05 -10.74 9.36
CA ARG A 79 15.67 -11.43 10.50
C ARG A 79 14.86 -11.26 11.78
N GLU A 80 14.43 -10.04 12.08
CA GLU A 80 13.67 -9.74 13.30
C GLU A 80 12.26 -10.32 13.24
N THR A 81 11.64 -10.36 12.06
CA THR A 81 10.35 -11.03 11.84
C THR A 81 10.46 -12.52 12.16
N LEU A 82 11.52 -13.18 11.69
CA LEU A 82 11.78 -14.59 11.95
C LEU A 82 12.04 -14.86 13.44
N ARG A 83 12.82 -13.98 14.09
CA ARG A 83 13.18 -14.13 15.51
C ARG A 83 11.98 -13.95 16.45
N ASN A 84 11.13 -12.96 16.18
CA ASN A 84 10.06 -12.57 17.09
C ASN A 84 8.69 -13.17 16.69
N GLY A 85 8.61 -13.87 15.56
CA GLY A 85 7.38 -14.46 15.01
C GLY A 85 6.33 -13.43 14.56
N LYS A 86 6.64 -12.14 14.63
CA LYS A 86 5.75 -11.03 14.28
C LYS A 86 6.29 -10.31 13.05
N LYS A 87 5.44 -10.13 12.05
CA LYS A 87 5.77 -9.37 10.82
C LYS A 87 6.11 -7.92 11.17
N LEU A 88 7.36 -7.52 10.93
CA LEU A 88 7.81 -6.13 11.05
C LEU A 88 7.78 -5.47 9.67
N THR A 89 7.27 -4.24 9.61
CA THR A 89 7.16 -3.48 8.36
C THR A 89 8.19 -2.35 8.32
N GLN A 90 8.61 -1.95 7.11
CA GLN A 90 9.50 -0.80 6.92
C GLN A 90 8.88 0.49 7.48
N ARG A 91 7.55 0.65 7.32
CA ARG A 91 6.79 1.77 7.87
C ARG A 91 6.90 1.83 9.39
N ASP A 92 6.62 0.74 10.09
CA ASP A 92 6.64 0.71 11.56
C ASP A 92 8.05 0.96 12.09
N PHE A 93 9.05 0.40 11.42
CA PHE A 93 10.46 0.63 11.76
C PHE A 93 10.84 2.11 11.67
N VAL A 94 10.50 2.77 10.57
CA VAL A 94 10.80 4.19 10.37
C VAL A 94 10.01 5.07 11.35
N LEU A 95 8.73 4.78 11.57
CA LEU A 95 7.91 5.54 12.52
C LEU A 95 8.45 5.41 13.95
N ASN A 96 8.83 4.21 14.38
CA ASN A 96 9.40 4.00 15.71
C ASN A 96 10.74 4.74 15.87
N LEU A 97 11.59 4.73 14.84
CA LEU A 97 12.86 5.46 14.86
C LEU A 97 12.64 6.97 15.00
N ILE A 98 11.66 7.52 14.28
CA ILE A 98 11.33 8.96 14.35
C ILE A 98 10.76 9.31 15.72
N THR A 99 9.79 8.54 16.22
CA THR A 99 9.18 8.78 17.54
C THR A 99 10.22 8.72 18.63
N GLN A 100 11.09 7.70 18.63
CA GLN A 100 12.17 7.57 19.61
C GLN A 100 13.11 8.78 19.57
N ALA A 101 13.55 9.21 18.38
CA ALA A 101 14.44 10.36 18.25
C ALA A 101 13.79 11.67 18.73
N LEU A 102 12.48 11.84 18.55
CA LEU A 102 11.73 12.98 19.06
C LEU A 102 11.58 12.93 20.58
N ASP A 103 11.22 11.76 21.14
CA ASP A 103 11.08 11.57 22.58
C ASP A 103 12.41 11.84 23.31
N GLU A 104 13.54 11.40 22.73
CA GLU A 104 14.88 11.68 23.25
C GLU A 104 15.19 13.19 23.22
N ALA A 105 14.92 13.87 22.10
CA ALA A 105 15.14 15.31 21.98
C ALA A 105 14.24 16.13 22.92
N ASP A 106 12.98 15.74 23.10
CA ASP A 106 12.05 16.41 24.02
C ASP A 106 12.49 16.23 25.48
N ALA A 107 13.01 15.05 25.84
CA ALA A 107 13.55 14.78 27.17
C ALA A 107 14.81 15.61 27.46
N GLU A 108 15.72 15.74 26.49
CA GLU A 108 16.91 16.58 26.60
C GLU A 108 16.52 18.06 26.77
N ASN A 109 15.61 18.56 25.94
CA ASN A 109 15.10 19.94 26.05
C ASN A 109 14.44 20.21 27.41
N ALA A 110 13.67 19.25 27.95
CA ALA A 110 13.06 19.38 29.26
C ALA A 110 14.12 19.38 30.39
N ALA A 111 15.18 18.57 30.27
CA ALA A 111 16.28 18.57 31.23
C ALA A 111 17.07 19.90 31.20
N GLU A 112 17.33 20.46 30.02
CA GLU A 112 18.02 21.75 29.86
C GLU A 112 17.21 22.94 30.38
N GLN A 113 15.89 22.96 30.13
CA GLN A 113 15.00 24.00 30.65
C GLN A 113 14.87 23.96 32.17
N ASN A 114 14.84 22.77 32.77
CA ASN A 114 14.80 22.61 34.23
C ASN A 114 16.16 22.89 34.90
N ALA A 115 17.28 22.79 34.18
CA ALA A 115 18.61 23.11 34.68
C ALA A 115 18.98 24.61 34.57
N SER A 116 18.26 25.38 33.73
CA SER A 116 18.40 26.83 33.58
C SER A 116 17.50 27.66 34.50
N HIS A 117 16.75 27.03 35.41
CA HIS A 117 15.83 27.69 36.34
C HIS A 117 16.20 27.50 37.81
#